data_AF-F6EH79-F1
#
_entry.id   AF-F6EH79-F1
#
_cell.length_a   1.000
_cell.length_b   1.000
_cell.length_c   1.000
_cell.angle_alpha   90.00
_cell.angle_beta   90.00
_cell.angle_gamma   90.00
#
_symmetry.space_group_name_H-M   'P 1'
#
loop_
_entity.id
_entity.type
_entity.pdbx_description
1 polymer ?
#
loop_
_entity_poly.entity_id
_entity_poly.type
_entity_poly.pdbx_seq_one_letter_code
_entity_poly.pdbx_strand_id
1 'polypeptide(L)' 'MYLEYDPSQGRQDRFGRELAFLWFGSNRLLNYEMIRDGFAYEYTYSDSYHYQTLFKQAQRAADSGDRGLWHASTCGGVAE' A
#
# COMPACT_ATOMS: atom_id res chain seq x y z
N MET A 1 7.46 -16.96 2.41
CA MET A 1 6.66 -15.95 1.69
C MET A 1 5.27 -16.55 1.49
N TYR A 2 4.20 -15.80 1.73
CA TYR A 2 2.83 -16.29 1.56
C TYR A 2 1.87 -15.14 1.21
N LEU A 3 0.71 -15.51 0.65
CA LEU A 3 -0.39 -14.59 0.35
C LEU A 3 -1.42 -14.66 1.48
N GLU A 4 -1.80 -13.49 1.99
CA GLU A 4 -2.92 -13.33 2.92
C GLU A 4 -4.08 -12.67 2.18
N TYR A 5 -5.26 -13.30 2.25
CA TYR A 5 -6.47 -12.78 1.64
C TYR A 5 -7.34 -12.13 2.71
N ASP A 6 -8.01 -11.05 2.33
CA ASP A 6 -8.91 -10.31 3.22
C ASP A 6 -10.36 -10.77 3.00
N PRO A 7 -11.03 -11.37 4.01
CA PRO A 7 -12.43 -11.79 3.88
C PRO A 7 -13.43 -10.65 3.63
N SER A 8 -13.05 -9.40 3.93
CA SER A 8 -13.86 -8.22 3.60
C SER A 8 -13.81 -7.85 2.12
N GLN A 9 -12.88 -8.45 1.37
CA GLN A 9 -12.62 -8.15 -0.04
C GLN A 9 -12.90 -9.37 -0.92
N GLY A 10 -13.16 -9.13 -2.21
CA GLY A 10 -13.20 -10.20 -3.20
C GLY A 10 -11.83 -10.85 -3.39
N ARG A 11 -11.79 -12.15 -3.75
CA ARG A 11 -10.53 -12.86 -4.05
C ARG A 11 -9.89 -12.40 -5.36
N GLN A 12 -10.72 -12.02 -6.31
CA GLN A 12 -10.28 -11.51 -7.60
C GLN A 12 -11.04 -10.22 -7.92
N ASP A 13 -10.41 -9.36 -8.70
CA ASP A 13 -11.09 -8.21 -9.29
C ASP A 13 -11.87 -8.58 -10.57
N ARG A 14 -12.51 -7.58 -11.18
CA ARG A 14 -13.29 -7.74 -12.43
C ARG A 14 -12.47 -8.22 -13.64
N PHE A 15 -11.15 -8.23 -13.54
CA PHE A 15 -10.24 -8.68 -14.59
C PHE A 15 -9.60 -10.04 -14.27
N GLY A 16 -10.02 -10.70 -13.18
CA GLY A 16 -9.50 -12.00 -12.76
C GLY A 16 -8.12 -11.95 -12.09
N ARG A 17 -7.67 -10.77 -11.64
CA ARG A 17 -6.40 -10.63 -10.90
C ARG A 17 -6.62 -10.98 -9.44
N GLU A 18 -5.75 -11.80 -8.86
CA GLU A 18 -5.79 -12.11 -7.43
C GLU A 18 -5.53 -10.87 -6.56
N LEU A 19 -6.33 -10.72 -5.51
CA LEU A 19 -6.23 -9.64 -4.53
C LEU A 19 -5.77 -10.21 -3.19
N ALA A 20 -4.51 -9.92 -2.83
CA ALA A 20 -3.91 -10.42 -1.60
C ALA A 20 -2.80 -9.49 -1.08
N PHE A 21 -2.55 -9.59 0.21
CA PHE A 21 -1.37 -9.04 0.88
C PHE A 21 -0.21 -10.02 0.78
N LEU A 22 0.98 -9.52 0.44
CA LEU A 22 2.16 -10.35 0.27
C LEU A 22 3.10 -10.25 1.48
N TRP A 23 3.31 -11.38 2.16
CA TRP A 23 4.15 -11.48 3.35
C TRP A 23 5.48 -12.17 3.09
N PHE A 24 6.56 -11.60 3.62
CA PHE A 24 7.90 -12.17 3.67
C PHE A 24 8.29 -12.46 5.14
N GLY A 25 8.41 -13.74 5.49
CA GLY A 25 8.62 -14.13 6.88
C GLY A 25 7.44 -13.75 7.78
N SER A 26 7.69 -13.56 9.07
CA SER A 26 6.64 -13.34 10.07
C SER A 26 6.26 -11.88 10.30
N ASN A 27 6.98 -10.92 9.72
CA ASN A 27 6.83 -9.50 10.09
C ASN A 27 7.04 -8.49 8.95
N ARG A 28 7.19 -8.94 7.70
CA ARG A 28 7.36 -8.02 6.57
C ARG A 28 6.19 -8.14 5.59
N LEU A 29 5.35 -7.12 5.59
CA LEU A 29 4.24 -6.95 4.68
C LEU A 29 4.65 -6.02 3.53
N LEU A 30 4.78 -6.57 2.32
CA LEU A 30 5.31 -5.82 1.17
C LEU A 30 4.47 -4.58 0.85
N ASN A 31 3.14 -4.72 0.85
CA ASN A 31 2.22 -3.63 0.55
C ASN A 31 2.45 -2.43 1.48
N TYR A 32 2.68 -2.70 2.78
CA TYR A 32 2.99 -1.68 3.77
C TYR A 32 4.36 -1.04 3.51
N GLU A 33 5.41 -1.83 3.29
CA GLU A 33 6.76 -1.33 3.02
C GLU A 33 6.79 -0.42 1.79
N MET A 34 6.10 -0.82 0.71
CA MET A 34 5.98 -0.02 -0.51
C MET A 34 5.36 1.36 -0.24
N ILE A 35 4.31 1.44 0.57
CA ILE A 35 3.66 2.72 0.88
C ILE A 35 4.55 3.55 1.83
N ARG A 36 5.07 2.93 2.90
CA ARG A 36 5.92 3.57 3.91
C ARG A 36 7.17 4.21 3.30
N ASP A 37 7.75 3.57 2.30
CA ASP A 37 8.97 4.02 1.63
C ASP A 37 8.67 4.94 0.43
N GLY A 38 7.39 5.27 0.20
CA GLY A 38 6.95 6.22 -0.82
C GLY A 38 6.97 5.66 -2.25
N PHE A 39 6.96 4.34 -2.43
CA PHE A 39 6.92 3.70 -3.76
C PHE A 39 5.50 3.43 -4.27
N ALA A 40 4.49 3.57 -3.41
CA ALA A 40 3.08 3.38 -3.78
C ALA A 40 2.17 4.29 -2.96
N TYR A 41 1.00 4.61 -3.52
CA TYR A 41 -0.09 5.24 -2.81
C TYR A 41 -0.97 4.19 -2.12
N GLU A 42 -1.53 4.54 -0.97
CA GLU A 42 -2.72 3.89 -0.42
C GLU A 42 -3.90 4.17 -1.34
N TYR A 43 -4.57 3.13 -1.79
CA TYR A 43 -5.74 3.24 -2.63
C TYR A 43 -6.84 2.28 -2.17
N THR A 44 -7.92 2.86 -1.68
CA THR A 44 -9.15 2.12 -1.33
C THR A 44 -10.12 2.16 -2.51
N TYR A 45 -10.46 1.00 -3.05
CA TYR A 45 -11.35 0.92 -4.22
C TYR A 45 -12.83 1.09 -3.86
N SER A 46 -13.34 0.34 -2.88
CA SER A 46 -14.74 0.42 -2.43
C SER A 46 -14.85 0.44 -0.91
N ASP A 47 -14.54 -0.69 -0.28
CA ASP A 47 -14.80 -0.95 1.13
C ASP A 47 -13.51 -0.87 1.95
N SER A 48 -13.67 -0.63 3.25
CA SER A 48 -12.53 -0.67 4.17
C SER A 48 -11.96 -2.07 4.24
N TYR A 49 -10.66 -2.21 3.97
CA TYR A 49 -9.92 -3.45 4.10
C TYR A 49 -9.13 -3.50 5.42
N HIS A 50 -8.66 -4.68 5.78
CA HIS A 50 -8.06 -5.01 7.08
C HIS A 50 -6.93 -4.07 7.52
N TYR A 51 -6.04 -3.67 6.60
CA TYR A 51 -4.90 -2.79 6.89
C TYR A 51 -5.08 -1.31 6.51
N GLN A 52 -6.29 -0.87 6.15
CA GLN A 52 -6.50 0.46 5.58
C GLN A 52 -5.96 1.59 6.45
N THR A 53 -6.28 1.57 7.75
CA THR A 53 -5.80 2.59 8.69
C THR A 53 -4.27 2.63 8.76
N LEU A 54 -3.62 1.47 8.80
CA LEU A 54 -2.16 1.35 8.83
C LEU A 54 -1.54 1.93 7.55
N PHE A 55 -2.11 1.63 6.38
CA PHE A 55 -1.58 2.10 5.10
C PHE A 55 -1.77 3.60 4.92
N LYS A 56 -2.92 4.15 5.35
CA LYS A 56 -3.15 5.61 5.36
C LYS A 56 -2.14 6.34 6.26
N GLN A 57 -1.82 5.78 7.42
CA GLN A 57 -0.79 6.33 8.30
C GLN A 57 0.61 6.23 7.68
N ALA A 58 0.93 5.11 7.03
CA ALA A 58 2.20 4.91 6.35
C ALA A 58 2.39 5.92 5.21
N GLN A 59 1.34 6.19 4.44
CA GLN A 59 1.38 7.18 3.37
C GLN A 59 1.67 8.58 3.91
N ARG A 60 0.94 9.01 4.94
CA ARG A 60 1.17 10.32 5.58
C ARG A 60 2.60 10.49 6.07
N ALA A 61 3.20 9.41 6.59
CA ALA A 61 4.59 9.43 7.04
C ALA A 61 5.61 9.43 5.89
N ALA A 62 5.27 8.83 4.74
CA ALA A 62 6.10 8.89 3.54
C ALA A 62 6.07 10.29 2.90
N ASP A 63 4.89 10.89 2.88
CA ASP A 63 4.61 12.24 2.40
C ASP A 63 5.35 13.29 3.25
N SER A 64 5.11 13.32 4.57
CA SER A 64 5.81 14.22 5.50
C SER A 64 7.34 14.01 5.56
N GLY A 65 7.82 12.89 5.01
CA GLY A 65 9.23 12.53 4.96
C GLY A 65 9.86 12.70 3.59
N ASP A 66 9.15 13.32 2.62
CA ASP A 66 9.57 13.52 1.24
C ASP A 66 10.13 12.24 0.60
N ARG A 67 9.47 11.09 0.82
CA ARG A 67 9.98 9.80 0.34
C ARG A 67 9.44 9.45 -1.03
N GLY A 68 10.29 8.93 -1.91
CA GLY A 68 9.86 8.35 -3.19
C GLY A 68 8.99 9.31 -4.00
N LEU A 69 7.76 8.89 -4.31
CA LEU A 69 6.75 9.64 -5.06
C LEU A 69 6.42 11.02 -4.47
N TRP A 70 6.72 11.26 -3.19
CA TRP A 70 6.49 12.54 -2.50
C TRP A 70 7.68 13.49 -2.64
N HIS A 71 8.85 13.02 -3.08
CA HIS A 71 10.02 13.87 -3.21
C HIS A 71 9.93 14.72 -4.50
N ALA A 72 10.10 16.04 -4.37
CA ALA A 72 9.95 17.02 -5.46
C ALA A 72 10.81 16.73 -6.71
N SER A 73 11.98 16.10 -6.53
CA SER A 73 12.90 15.82 -7.63
C SER A 73 12.58 14.53 -8.41
N THR A 74 11.54 13.78 -8.02
CA THR A 74 11.13 12.59 -8.76
C THR A 74 10.20 12.93 -9.92
N CYS A 75 10.14 12.05 -10.93
CA CYS A 75 9.21 12.23 -12.04
C CYS A 75 7.76 12.21 -11.54
N GLY A 76 7.13 13.39 -11.49
CA GLY A 76 5.76 13.56 -11.00
C GLY A 76 5.67 13.77 -9.48
N GLY A 77 6.79 14.06 -8.82
CA GLY A 77 6.81 14.35 -7.39
C GLY A 77 5.97 15.59 -7.04
N VAL A 78 5.13 15.45 -6.02
CA VAL A 78 4.39 16.55 -5.41
C VAL A 78 5.03 16.84 -4.05
N ALA A 79 5.73 17.97 -3.93
CA ALA A 79 6.07 18.51 -2.62
C ALA A 79 4.88 19.35 -2.16
N GLU A 80 4.31 19.00 -1.01
CA GLU A 80 3.26 19.80 -0.37
C GLU A 80 3.82 21.12 0.22
#